data_AF-A0A1R0GN55-F1
#
_entry.id   AF-A0A1R0GN55-F1
#
_cell.length_a   1.000
_cell.length_b   1.000
_cell.length_c   1.000
_cell.angle_alpha   90.00
_cell.angle_beta   90.00
_cell.angle_gamma   90.00
#
_symmetry.space_group_name_H-M   'P 1'
#
loop_
_entity.id
_entity.type
_entity.pdbx_description
1 polymer ?
#
loop_
_entity_poly.entity_id
_entity_poly.type
_entity_poly.pdbx_seq_one_letter_code
_entity_poly.pdbx_strand_id
1 'polypeptide(L)'
;MSARLGGNDEEKSEKSQKTQVPTPLVADGHPIGLIGFGIITLQESILEVLTLNKTISNTEKYSSMYGQSLFVGGLIQIISSIFELINGNSLTGAAFGSFGAFWLSKGLQPVILKFLDLPSGNVSSHDNNMIEGIMTIPWSLWVFIMLLANIRKNLSTRIMFILLNCKIHLLTISHFVENESSNNIHIVAGYFGILLALAAYYELAAILINKNNSFINIPRGKNLMKTS
;
A
#
# COMPACT_ATOMS: atom_id res chain seq x y z
N MET A 1 -21.09 -49.53 44.78
CA MET A 1 -21.65 -48.22 44.39
C MET A 1 -20.60 -47.50 43.56
N SER A 2 -20.93 -46.98 42.38
CA SER A 2 -19.94 -46.42 41.43
C SER A 2 -20.03 -44.89 41.39
N ALA A 3 -18.89 -44.20 41.33
CA ALA A 3 -18.70 -42.97 40.53
C ALA A 3 -17.25 -42.43 40.54
N ARG A 4 -16.71 -42.19 39.34
CA ARG A 4 -15.89 -41.02 38.94
C ARG A 4 -14.70 -40.58 39.82
N LEU A 5 -13.50 -41.03 39.45
CA LEU A 5 -12.23 -40.31 39.63
C LEU A 5 -11.43 -40.37 38.32
N GLY A 6 -11.68 -39.45 37.38
CA GLY A 6 -11.04 -39.47 36.06
C GLY A 6 -11.37 -38.30 35.14
N GLY A 7 -11.69 -37.12 35.68
CA GLY A 7 -12.08 -35.94 34.88
C GLY A 7 -11.00 -34.88 34.69
N ASN A 8 -9.98 -34.84 35.55
CA ASN A 8 -9.12 -33.64 35.70
C ASN A 8 -7.85 -33.65 34.83
N ASP A 9 -7.45 -34.80 34.29
CA ASP A 9 -6.21 -34.96 33.53
C ASP A 9 -6.45 -34.86 32.02
N GLU A 10 -7.60 -35.36 31.53
CA GLU A 10 -8.02 -35.18 30.14
C GLU A 10 -8.29 -33.70 29.81
N GLU A 11 -9.01 -32.97 30.69
CA GLU A 11 -9.32 -31.53 30.49
C GLU A 11 -8.07 -30.63 30.48
N LYS A 12 -6.96 -31.09 31.09
CA LYS A 12 -5.65 -30.43 31.01
C LYS A 12 -4.91 -30.72 29.71
N SER A 13 -5.20 -31.83 29.03
CA SER A 13 -4.55 -32.18 27.76
C SER A 13 -5.04 -31.31 26.60
N GLU A 14 -6.36 -31.08 26.49
CA GLU A 14 -6.95 -30.26 25.42
C GLU A 14 -6.48 -28.80 25.49
N LYS A 15 -6.43 -28.21 26.70
CA LYS A 15 -6.06 -26.80 26.92
C LYS A 15 -4.58 -26.47 26.64
N SER A 16 -3.76 -27.47 26.26
CA SER A 16 -2.35 -27.28 25.87
C SER A 16 -2.08 -27.39 24.37
N GLN A 17 -3.11 -27.55 23.52
CA GLN A 17 -2.96 -27.26 22.09
C GLN A 17 -2.84 -25.75 21.85
N LYS A 18 -1.66 -25.19 22.17
CA LYS A 18 -1.18 -23.98 21.50
C LYS A 18 -1.24 -24.26 20.00
N THR A 19 -2.12 -23.58 19.28
CA THR A 19 -2.13 -23.59 17.82
C THR A 19 -0.76 -23.11 17.35
N GLN A 20 0.11 -24.04 16.96
CA GLN A 20 1.41 -23.70 16.41
C GLN A 20 1.15 -23.02 15.08
N VAL A 21 1.32 -21.70 15.05
CA VAL A 21 1.39 -20.94 13.80
C VAL A 21 2.53 -21.60 13.00
N PRO A 22 2.26 -22.14 11.80
CA PRO A 22 3.29 -22.82 11.04
C PRO A 22 4.50 -21.92 10.86
N THR A 23 5.70 -22.44 11.08
CA THR A 23 6.93 -21.71 10.81
C THR A 23 6.90 -21.23 9.36
N PRO A 24 7.06 -19.93 9.08
CA PRO A 24 6.98 -19.42 7.71
C PRO A 24 8.07 -20.08 6.86
N LEU A 25 7.70 -20.50 5.65
CA LEU A 25 8.56 -21.28 4.76
C LEU A 25 9.74 -20.45 4.25
N VAL A 26 9.54 -19.14 4.14
CA VAL A 26 10.50 -18.12 3.70
C VAL A 26 10.43 -16.91 4.63
N ALA A 27 11.46 -16.05 4.60
CA ALA A 27 11.49 -14.83 5.40
C ALA A 27 10.27 -13.92 5.12
N ASP A 28 9.89 -13.11 6.12
CA ASP A 28 8.78 -12.17 6.02
C ASP A 28 9.00 -11.16 4.87
N GLY A 29 8.13 -11.19 3.87
CA GLY A 29 8.18 -10.30 2.71
C GLY A 29 7.60 -8.91 3.00
N HIS A 30 6.85 -8.74 4.09
CA HIS A 30 6.10 -7.53 4.39
C HIS A 30 6.97 -6.26 4.56
N PRO A 31 8.15 -6.29 5.22
CA PRO A 31 8.98 -5.10 5.37
C PRO A 31 9.51 -4.54 4.04
N ILE A 32 9.91 -5.41 3.11
CA ILE A 32 10.45 -4.96 1.82
C ILE A 32 9.35 -4.33 0.95
N GLY A 33 8.11 -4.83 1.02
CA GLY A 33 6.96 -4.21 0.35
C GLY A 33 6.63 -2.83 0.93
N LEU A 34 6.61 -2.70 2.26
CA LEU A 34 6.32 -1.42 2.93
C LEU A 34 7.38 -0.34 2.66
N ILE A 35 8.68 -0.66 2.60
CA ILE A 35 9.70 0.36 2.29
C ILE A 35 9.63 0.82 0.84
N GLY A 36 9.40 -0.10 -0.12
CA GLY A 36 9.20 0.25 -1.53
C GLY A 36 7.98 1.15 -1.73
N PHE A 37 6.85 0.76 -1.13
CA PHE A 37 5.61 1.54 -1.11
C PHE A 37 5.79 2.91 -0.43
N GLY A 38 6.44 2.96 0.74
CA GLY A 38 6.62 4.17 1.52
C GLY A 38 7.49 5.23 0.82
N ILE A 39 8.61 4.80 0.22
CA ILE A 39 9.50 5.71 -0.53
C ILE A 39 8.77 6.30 -1.74
N ILE A 40 8.20 5.46 -2.60
CA ILE A 40 7.60 5.94 -3.87
C ILE A 40 6.37 6.82 -3.62
N THR A 41 5.56 6.49 -2.59
CA THR A 41 4.37 7.27 -2.22
C THR A 41 4.76 8.63 -1.65
N LEU A 42 5.81 8.71 -0.83
CA LEU A 42 6.30 9.98 -0.29
C LEU A 42 6.87 10.87 -1.41
N GLN A 43 7.65 10.29 -2.33
CA GLN A 43 8.19 10.99 -3.49
C GLN A 43 7.07 11.53 -4.40
N GLU A 44 6.12 10.68 -4.80
CA GLU A 44 5.00 11.09 -5.65
C GLU A 44 4.23 12.24 -5.01
N SER A 45 3.88 12.13 -3.74
CA SER A 45 2.95 13.06 -3.10
C SER A 45 3.58 14.35 -2.60
N ILE A 46 4.89 14.37 -2.34
CA ILE A 46 5.63 15.65 -2.25
C ILE A 46 5.63 16.34 -3.62
N LEU A 47 5.85 15.61 -4.71
CA LEU A 47 5.83 16.18 -6.06
C LEU A 47 4.43 16.62 -6.51
N GLU A 48 3.35 15.94 -6.11
CA GLU A 48 1.96 16.38 -6.31
C GLU A 48 1.72 17.77 -5.70
N VAL A 49 2.16 17.99 -4.45
CA VAL A 49 2.03 19.28 -3.76
C VAL A 49 2.93 20.37 -4.37
N LEU A 50 4.17 20.06 -4.76
CA LEU A 50 5.12 21.06 -5.30
C LEU A 50 4.85 21.45 -6.76
N THR A 51 4.38 20.51 -7.59
CA THR A 51 4.17 20.74 -9.04
C THR A 51 3.01 21.70 -9.28
N LEU A 52 1.90 21.56 -8.54
CA LEU A 52 0.74 22.46 -8.66
C LEU A 52 0.99 23.85 -8.05
N ASN A 53 1.96 23.97 -7.13
CA ASN A 53 2.52 25.25 -6.70
C ASN A 53 3.53 25.85 -7.71
N LYS A 54 3.55 25.37 -8.96
CA LYS A 54 4.39 25.85 -10.08
C LYS A 54 5.90 25.87 -9.80
N THR A 55 6.35 25.09 -8.80
CA THR A 55 7.78 25.01 -8.42
C THR A 55 8.54 24.01 -9.30
N ILE A 56 7.84 23.07 -9.92
CA ILE A 56 8.35 21.99 -10.78
C ILE A 56 7.31 21.80 -11.90
N SER A 57 7.70 21.43 -13.13
CA SER A 57 6.74 21.06 -14.18
C SER A 57 6.30 19.59 -14.11
N ASN A 58 5.14 19.26 -14.67
CA ASN A 58 4.67 17.86 -14.79
C ASN A 58 5.71 16.97 -15.50
N THR A 59 6.37 17.47 -16.54
CA THR A 59 7.40 16.73 -17.30
C THR A 59 8.62 16.39 -16.45
N GLU A 60 9.06 17.31 -15.59
CA GLU A 60 10.16 17.08 -14.64
C GLU A 60 9.74 16.13 -13.52
N LYS A 61 8.52 16.28 -12.97
CA LYS A 61 7.93 15.32 -12.01
C LYS A 61 8.01 13.89 -12.56
N TYR A 62 7.40 13.62 -13.72
CA TYR A 62 7.35 12.25 -14.24
C TYR A 62 8.74 11.73 -14.64
N SER A 63 9.57 12.55 -15.29
CA SER A 63 10.92 12.12 -15.71
C SER A 63 11.87 11.80 -14.55
N SER A 64 11.79 12.54 -13.43
CA SER A 64 12.55 12.22 -12.21
C SER A 64 12.12 10.90 -11.55
N MET A 65 10.86 10.49 -11.73
CA MET A 65 10.28 9.34 -11.04
C MET A 65 10.44 8.00 -11.77
N TYR A 66 10.59 7.94 -13.10
CA TYR A 66 10.51 6.68 -13.86
C TYR A 66 11.37 5.54 -13.29
N GLY A 67 12.63 5.80 -12.92
CA GLY A 67 13.51 4.79 -12.31
C GLY A 67 13.10 4.37 -10.89
N GLN A 68 12.59 5.30 -10.09
CA GLN A 68 12.06 5.00 -8.75
C GLN A 68 10.77 4.17 -8.86
N SER A 69 9.88 4.53 -9.78
CA SER A 69 8.66 3.78 -10.10
C SER A 69 9.00 2.35 -10.55
N LEU A 70 9.97 2.18 -11.46
CA LEU A 70 10.35 0.87 -11.97
C LEU A 70 10.93 -0.04 -10.87
N PHE A 71 11.91 0.43 -10.11
CA PHE A 71 12.65 -0.43 -9.18
C PHE A 71 12.11 -0.40 -7.74
N VAL A 72 11.90 0.79 -7.18
CA VAL A 72 11.57 0.96 -5.75
C VAL A 72 10.07 0.79 -5.51
N GLY A 73 9.24 1.48 -6.30
CA GLY A 73 7.80 1.28 -6.27
C GLY A 73 7.39 -0.07 -6.88
N GLY A 74 8.02 -0.46 -7.99
CA GLY A 74 7.64 -1.61 -8.80
C GLY A 74 8.26 -2.93 -8.33
N LEU A 75 9.49 -3.18 -8.76
CA LEU A 75 10.16 -4.47 -8.62
C LEU A 75 10.23 -4.96 -7.16
N ILE A 76 10.56 -4.09 -6.20
CA ILE A 76 10.63 -4.45 -4.77
C ILE A 76 9.26 -4.93 -4.25
N GLN A 77 8.16 -4.32 -4.67
CA GLN A 77 6.81 -4.75 -4.27
C GLN A 77 6.39 -6.06 -4.96
N ILE A 78 6.80 -6.31 -6.21
CA ILE A 78 6.60 -7.63 -6.85
C ILE A 78 7.39 -8.73 -6.10
N ILE A 79 8.63 -8.47 -5.70
CA ILE A 79 9.43 -9.43 -4.93
C ILE A 79 8.78 -9.69 -3.56
N SER A 80 8.32 -8.64 -2.87
CA SER A 80 7.54 -8.75 -1.63
C SER A 80 6.28 -9.61 -1.80
N SER A 81 5.53 -9.38 -2.88
CA SER A 81 4.31 -10.14 -3.23
C SER A 81 4.58 -11.64 -3.33
N ILE A 82 5.67 -12.04 -4.00
CA ILE A 82 6.04 -13.45 -4.16
C ILE A 82 6.31 -14.11 -2.79
N PHE A 83 7.08 -13.48 -1.91
CA PHE A 83 7.33 -14.00 -0.56
C PHE A 83 6.05 -14.08 0.28
N GLU A 84 5.17 -13.08 0.21
CA GLU A 84 3.89 -13.09 0.93
C GLU A 84 2.94 -14.16 0.41
N LEU A 85 2.89 -14.42 -0.91
CA LEU A 85 2.09 -15.50 -1.49
C LEU A 85 2.63 -16.89 -1.10
N ILE A 86 3.95 -17.08 -1.05
CA ILE A 86 4.59 -18.32 -0.59
C ILE A 86 4.27 -18.59 0.90
N ASN A 87 4.23 -17.53 1.72
CA ASN A 87 3.84 -17.62 3.13
C ASN A 87 2.30 -17.64 3.36
N GLY A 88 1.49 -17.72 2.29
CA GLY A 88 0.02 -17.81 2.39
C GLY A 88 -0.70 -16.50 2.74
N ASN A 89 0.00 -15.36 2.77
CA ASN A 89 -0.54 -14.04 3.07
C ASN A 89 -1.24 -13.41 1.85
N SER A 90 -2.22 -14.10 1.25
CA SER A 90 -2.84 -13.72 -0.04
C SER A 90 -3.32 -12.27 -0.13
N LEU A 91 -3.81 -11.68 0.98
CA LEU A 91 -4.21 -10.28 1.05
C LEU A 91 -3.02 -9.32 0.88
N THR A 92 -1.89 -9.59 1.54
CA THR A 92 -0.67 -8.78 1.39
C THR A 92 -0.03 -9.02 0.03
N GLY A 93 0.02 -10.28 -0.41
CA GLY A 93 0.52 -10.69 -1.72
C GLY A 93 -0.18 -9.93 -2.84
N ALA A 94 -1.52 -9.89 -2.82
CA ALA A 94 -2.31 -9.11 -3.79
C ALA A 94 -2.06 -7.59 -3.67
N ALA A 95 -1.86 -7.05 -2.46
CA ALA A 95 -1.56 -5.63 -2.25
C ALA A 95 -0.24 -5.22 -2.94
N PHE A 96 0.87 -5.83 -2.56
CA PHE A 96 2.18 -5.48 -3.14
C PHE A 96 2.31 -5.94 -4.60
N GLY A 97 1.60 -7.01 -5.01
CA GLY A 97 1.58 -7.45 -6.41
C GLY A 97 0.90 -6.43 -7.33
N SER A 98 -0.26 -5.94 -6.94
CA SER A 98 -1.01 -4.94 -7.72
C SER A 98 -0.32 -3.58 -7.73
N PHE A 99 0.17 -3.07 -6.59
CA PHE A 99 0.90 -1.81 -6.55
C PHE A 99 2.27 -1.91 -7.22
N GLY A 100 2.98 -3.05 -7.10
CA GLY A 100 4.21 -3.30 -7.86
C GLY A 100 3.96 -3.25 -9.37
N ALA A 101 2.87 -3.85 -9.86
CA ALA A 101 2.50 -3.78 -11.28
C ALA A 101 2.13 -2.36 -11.74
N PHE A 102 1.42 -1.58 -10.92
CA PHE A 102 1.12 -0.17 -11.18
C PHE A 102 2.39 0.68 -11.34
N TRP A 103 3.33 0.54 -10.42
CA TRP A 103 4.58 1.30 -10.44
C TRP A 103 5.54 0.83 -11.55
N LEU A 104 5.61 -0.47 -11.83
CA LEU A 104 6.29 -1.00 -13.02
C LEU A 104 5.71 -0.40 -14.31
N SER A 105 4.38 -0.32 -14.43
CA SER A 105 3.70 0.28 -15.59
C SER A 105 4.10 1.75 -15.78
N LYS A 106 3.98 2.58 -14.73
CA LYS A 106 4.45 3.98 -14.73
C LYS A 106 5.95 4.11 -15.08
N GLY A 107 6.78 3.17 -14.65
CA GLY A 107 8.22 3.16 -14.95
C GLY A 107 8.56 2.75 -16.40
N LEU A 108 7.79 1.82 -16.99
CA LEU A 108 8.00 1.31 -18.34
C LEU A 108 7.31 2.15 -19.43
N GLN A 109 6.26 2.89 -19.11
CA GLN A 109 5.49 3.72 -20.05
C GLN A 109 6.34 4.54 -21.06
N PRO A 110 7.37 5.32 -20.66
CA PRO A 110 8.19 6.06 -21.62
C PRO A 110 9.06 5.15 -22.53
N VAL A 111 9.44 3.97 -22.05
CA VAL A 111 10.18 2.97 -22.84
C VAL A 111 9.25 2.31 -23.86
N ILE A 112 8.04 1.93 -23.45
CA ILE A 112 7.03 1.30 -24.30
C ILE A 112 6.60 2.25 -25.42
N LEU A 113 6.27 3.51 -25.09
CA LEU A 113 5.88 4.52 -26.08
C LEU A 113 6.97 4.73 -27.14
N LYS A 114 8.23 4.89 -26.70
CA LYS A 114 9.38 5.09 -27.60
C LYS A 114 9.75 3.85 -28.42
N PHE A 115 9.61 2.64 -27.86
CA PHE A 115 9.97 1.40 -28.54
C PHE A 115 8.96 0.97 -29.60
N LEU A 116 7.66 1.26 -29.37
CA LEU A 116 6.57 0.93 -30.29
C LEU A 116 6.23 2.07 -31.27
N ASP A 117 7.02 3.16 -31.28
CA ASP A 117 6.78 4.41 -32.03
C ASP A 117 5.33 4.92 -31.88
N LEU A 118 4.77 4.78 -30.68
CA LEU A 118 3.40 5.19 -30.39
C LEU A 118 3.35 6.72 -30.25
N PRO A 119 2.46 7.40 -30.99
CA PRO A 119 2.36 8.85 -30.91
C PRO A 119 1.98 9.27 -29.49
N SER A 120 2.80 10.12 -28.88
CA SER A 120 2.39 10.93 -27.73
C SER A 120 1.34 11.94 -28.22
N GLY A 121 0.09 11.49 -28.29
CA GLY A 121 -0.97 12.20 -28.99
C GLY A 121 -1.17 13.62 -28.46
N ASN A 122 -1.43 14.56 -29.37
CA ASN A 122 -1.84 15.93 -29.04
C ASN A 122 -3.31 15.96 -28.56
N VAL A 123 -3.57 15.18 -27.50
CA VAL A 123 -4.82 15.09 -26.76
C VAL A 123 -4.97 16.37 -25.92
N SER A 124 -6.19 16.92 -25.78
CA SER A 124 -6.35 18.16 -25.00
C SER A 124 -6.08 17.94 -23.51
N SER A 125 -5.82 19.00 -22.75
CA SER A 125 -5.66 18.89 -21.29
C SER A 125 -6.92 18.35 -20.59
N HIS A 126 -8.11 18.67 -21.11
CA HIS A 126 -9.38 18.13 -20.65
C HIS A 126 -9.50 16.62 -20.94
N ASP A 127 -9.26 16.21 -22.19
CA ASP A 127 -9.36 14.80 -22.59
C ASP A 127 -8.34 13.92 -21.82
N ASN A 128 -7.10 14.40 -21.64
CA ASN A 128 -6.09 13.71 -20.84
C ASN A 128 -6.52 13.54 -19.39
N ASN A 129 -7.09 14.59 -18.76
CA ASN A 129 -7.61 14.50 -17.40
C ASN A 129 -8.74 13.45 -17.31
N MET A 130 -9.69 13.47 -18.24
CA MET A 130 -10.78 12.48 -18.26
C MET A 130 -10.27 11.05 -18.47
N ILE A 131 -9.25 10.83 -19.31
CA ILE A 131 -8.61 9.52 -19.51
C ILE A 131 -7.94 9.03 -18.22
N GLU A 132 -7.15 9.87 -17.54
CA GLU A 132 -6.54 9.52 -16.23
C GLU A 132 -7.61 9.27 -15.15
N GLY A 133 -8.72 10.01 -15.17
CA GLY A 133 -9.89 9.75 -14.33
C GLY A 133 -10.49 8.36 -14.56
N ILE A 134 -10.71 7.98 -15.82
CA ILE A 134 -11.23 6.65 -16.18
C ILE A 134 -10.23 5.54 -15.79
N MET A 135 -8.93 5.77 -15.99
CA MET A 135 -7.87 4.83 -15.58
C MET A 135 -7.74 4.68 -14.07
N THR A 136 -8.10 5.70 -13.27
CA THR A 136 -8.02 5.66 -11.79
C THR A 136 -9.24 5.04 -11.12
N ILE A 137 -10.42 4.98 -11.76
CA ILE A 137 -11.63 4.34 -11.20
C ILE A 137 -11.40 2.88 -10.72
N PRO A 138 -10.79 1.97 -11.52
CA PRO A 138 -10.52 0.60 -11.07
C PRO A 138 -9.61 0.54 -9.83
N TRP A 139 -8.63 1.45 -9.73
CA TRP A 139 -7.76 1.56 -8.56
C TRP A 139 -8.51 2.06 -7.33
N SER A 140 -9.45 3.00 -7.49
CA SER A 140 -10.33 3.46 -6.41
C SER A 140 -11.17 2.32 -5.84
N LEU A 141 -11.77 1.49 -6.70
CA LEU A 141 -12.52 0.30 -6.27
C LEU A 141 -11.62 -0.75 -5.60
N TRP A 142 -10.42 -0.98 -6.15
CA TRP A 142 -9.45 -1.92 -5.57
C TRP A 142 -9.02 -1.52 -4.16
N VAL A 143 -8.68 -0.25 -3.93
CA VAL A 143 -8.28 0.19 -2.58
C VAL A 143 -9.45 0.16 -1.59
N PHE A 144 -10.69 0.33 -2.05
CA PHE A 144 -11.87 0.16 -1.21
C PHE A 144 -12.06 -1.29 -0.74
N ILE A 145 -11.94 -2.26 -1.65
CA ILE A 145 -11.92 -3.69 -1.31
C ILE A 145 -10.81 -3.99 -0.30
N MET A 146 -9.61 -3.45 -0.52
CA MET A 146 -8.47 -3.60 0.38
C MET A 146 -8.72 -2.99 1.77
N LEU A 147 -9.42 -1.85 1.88
CA LEU A 147 -9.81 -1.28 3.17
C LEU A 147 -10.77 -2.21 3.92
N LEU A 148 -11.82 -2.70 3.25
CA LEU A 148 -12.79 -3.62 3.85
C LEU A 148 -12.09 -4.90 4.37
N ALA A 149 -11.18 -5.47 3.59
CA ALA A 149 -10.39 -6.64 3.98
C ALA A 149 -9.47 -6.39 5.20
N ASN A 150 -9.02 -5.15 5.41
CA ASN A 150 -8.12 -4.79 6.52
C ASN A 150 -8.84 -4.28 7.79
N ILE A 151 -10.16 -4.14 7.81
CA ILE A 151 -10.96 -3.69 8.99
C ILE A 151 -10.61 -4.46 10.28
N ARG A 152 -10.23 -5.75 10.19
CA ARG A 152 -9.91 -6.59 11.37
C ARG A 152 -8.42 -6.59 11.81
N LYS A 153 -7.53 -5.92 11.07
CA LYS A 153 -6.09 -5.77 11.42
C LYS A 153 -5.88 -4.81 12.60
N ASN A 154 -4.63 -4.46 12.90
CA ASN A 154 -4.28 -3.51 13.97
C ASN A 154 -4.73 -2.06 13.63
N LEU A 155 -4.56 -1.11 14.54
CA LEU A 155 -5.03 0.27 14.32
C LEU A 155 -4.20 1.01 13.26
N SER A 156 -2.87 0.86 13.28
CA SER A 156 -1.97 1.52 12.34
C SER A 156 -2.16 1.04 10.90
N THR A 157 -2.24 -0.28 10.65
CA THR A 157 -2.57 -0.83 9.33
C THR A 157 -3.94 -0.31 8.84
N ARG A 158 -4.95 -0.23 9.71
CA ARG A 158 -6.28 0.33 9.35
C ARG A 158 -6.18 1.80 8.94
N ILE A 159 -5.45 2.62 9.69
CA ILE A 159 -5.21 4.03 9.34
C ILE A 159 -4.50 4.15 7.99
N MET A 160 -3.48 3.33 7.74
CA MET A 160 -2.78 3.29 6.45
C MET A 160 -3.74 3.01 5.27
N PHE A 161 -4.61 2.00 5.38
CA PHE A 161 -5.59 1.71 4.32
C PHE A 161 -6.69 2.78 4.18
N ILE A 162 -7.06 3.49 5.26
CA ILE A 162 -7.97 4.65 5.19
C ILE A 162 -7.31 5.80 4.42
N LEU A 163 -6.06 6.15 4.76
CA LEU A 163 -5.31 7.22 4.09
C LEU A 163 -5.07 6.91 2.60
N LEU A 164 -4.81 5.65 2.26
CA LEU A 164 -4.73 5.14 0.88
C LEU A 164 -6.05 5.33 0.12
N ASN A 165 -7.18 5.06 0.77
CA ASN A 165 -8.48 5.31 0.16
C ASN A 165 -8.69 6.80 -0.08
N CYS A 166 -8.45 7.64 0.92
CA CYS A 166 -8.56 9.09 0.79
C CYS A 166 -7.68 9.63 -0.35
N LYS A 167 -6.39 9.22 -0.46
CA LYS A 167 -5.53 9.62 -1.58
C LYS A 167 -6.15 9.26 -2.93
N ILE A 168 -6.44 7.97 -3.16
CA ILE A 168 -6.84 7.50 -4.50
C ILE A 168 -8.24 8.01 -4.87
N HIS A 169 -9.19 8.10 -3.93
CA HIS A 169 -10.51 8.64 -4.21
C HIS A 169 -10.44 10.14 -4.53
N LEU A 170 -9.68 10.94 -3.77
CA LEU A 170 -9.51 12.37 -4.06
C LEU A 170 -8.75 12.60 -5.38
N LEU A 171 -7.73 11.80 -5.67
CA LEU A 171 -7.03 11.82 -6.96
C LEU A 171 -7.99 11.54 -8.11
N THR A 172 -8.77 10.44 -8.04
CA THR A 172 -9.80 10.08 -9.02
C THR A 172 -10.81 11.23 -9.22
N ILE A 173 -11.30 11.83 -8.12
CA ILE A 173 -12.23 12.97 -8.18
C ILE A 173 -11.58 14.19 -8.85
N SER A 174 -10.30 14.49 -8.59
CA SER A 174 -9.62 15.65 -9.18
C SER A 174 -9.60 15.62 -10.71
N HIS A 175 -9.52 14.43 -11.30
CA HIS A 175 -9.54 14.22 -12.76
C HIS A 175 -10.91 14.49 -13.42
N PHE A 176 -12.01 14.37 -12.66
CA PHE A 176 -13.39 14.63 -13.14
C PHE A 176 -13.95 16.00 -12.75
N VAL A 177 -13.14 16.86 -12.13
CA VAL A 177 -13.53 18.25 -11.81
C VAL A 177 -12.92 19.20 -12.84
N GLU A 178 -13.76 19.96 -13.53
CA GLU A 178 -13.35 20.83 -14.65
C GLU A 178 -13.13 22.31 -14.26
N ASN A 179 -13.07 22.61 -12.97
CA ASN A 179 -12.85 23.97 -12.44
C ASN A 179 -11.63 24.02 -11.50
N GLU A 180 -11.28 25.22 -11.03
CA GLU A 180 -10.09 25.48 -10.20
C GLU A 180 -9.99 24.59 -8.94
N SER A 181 -11.13 24.08 -8.43
CA SER A 181 -11.17 23.13 -7.31
C SER A 181 -10.44 21.81 -7.61
N SER A 182 -10.29 21.42 -8.88
CA SER A 182 -9.55 20.22 -9.30
C SER A 182 -8.12 20.22 -8.73
N ASN A 183 -7.39 21.33 -8.93
CA ASN A 183 -6.03 21.50 -8.43
C ASN A 183 -5.99 21.41 -6.89
N ASN A 184 -6.96 22.05 -6.22
CA ASN A 184 -7.06 22.01 -4.76
C ASN A 184 -7.31 20.58 -4.24
N ILE A 185 -8.21 19.83 -4.88
CA ILE A 185 -8.49 18.43 -4.53
C ILE A 185 -7.26 17.54 -4.77
N HIS A 186 -6.51 17.77 -5.85
CA HIS A 186 -5.27 17.05 -6.15
C HIS A 186 -4.15 17.35 -5.13
N ILE A 187 -4.00 18.62 -4.71
CA ILE A 187 -3.07 19.00 -3.62
C ILE A 187 -3.47 18.31 -2.30
N VAL A 188 -4.76 18.26 -1.97
CA VAL A 188 -5.25 17.56 -0.77
C VAL A 188 -5.01 16.04 -0.88
N ALA A 189 -5.19 15.44 -2.05
CA ALA A 189 -4.81 14.04 -2.29
C ALA A 189 -3.31 13.79 -2.03
N GLY A 190 -2.45 14.72 -2.44
CA GLY A 190 -1.01 14.73 -2.12
C GLY A 190 -0.74 14.77 -0.61
N TYR A 191 -1.41 15.65 0.14
CA TYR A 191 -1.27 15.65 1.61
C TYR A 191 -1.72 14.33 2.25
N PHE A 192 -2.81 13.71 1.78
CA PHE A 192 -3.19 12.35 2.21
C PHE A 192 -2.13 11.30 1.86
N GLY A 193 -1.45 11.44 0.71
CA GLY A 193 -0.33 10.58 0.29
C GLY A 193 0.92 10.72 1.17
N ILE A 194 1.25 11.93 1.62
CA ILE A 194 2.33 12.16 2.58
C ILE A 194 2.02 11.47 3.92
N LEU A 195 0.80 11.64 4.44
CA LEU A 195 0.35 10.97 5.68
C LEU A 195 0.33 9.45 5.54
N LEU A 196 -0.11 8.94 4.38
CA LEU A 196 -0.10 7.53 4.01
C LEU A 196 1.32 6.94 4.02
N ALA A 197 2.28 7.61 3.41
CA ALA A 197 3.67 7.17 3.40
C ALA A 197 4.24 7.14 4.83
N LEU A 198 3.98 8.16 5.65
CA LEU A 198 4.37 8.18 7.07
C LEU A 198 3.73 7.03 7.87
N ALA A 199 2.47 6.66 7.58
CA ALA A 199 1.84 5.48 8.17
C ALA A 199 2.50 4.16 7.72
N ALA A 200 2.94 4.06 6.46
CA ALA A 200 3.71 2.90 5.97
C ALA A 200 5.11 2.81 6.63
N TYR A 201 5.81 3.94 6.79
CA TYR A 201 7.06 4.01 7.56
C TYR A 201 6.85 3.60 9.03
N TYR A 202 5.71 3.93 9.63
CA TYR A 202 5.36 3.50 10.99
C TYR A 202 5.09 1.99 11.07
N GLU A 203 4.28 1.41 10.17
CA GLU A 203 4.05 -0.04 10.11
C GLU A 203 5.37 -0.80 9.86
N LEU A 204 6.26 -0.28 9.00
CA LEU A 204 7.60 -0.81 8.73
C LEU A 204 8.48 -0.78 9.98
N ALA A 205 8.60 0.38 10.62
CA ALA A 205 9.39 0.55 11.84
C ALA A 205 8.89 -0.39 12.94
N ALA A 206 7.56 -0.58 13.06
CA ALA A 206 6.95 -1.47 14.04
C ALA A 206 7.03 -2.98 13.71
N ILE A 207 7.64 -3.36 12.58
CA ILE A 207 8.04 -4.74 12.28
C ILE A 207 9.55 -4.90 12.47
N LEU A 208 10.33 -3.97 11.93
CA LEU A 208 11.80 -4.04 11.99
C LEU A 208 12.35 -3.81 13.40
N ILE A 209 11.81 -2.85 14.15
CA ILE A 209 12.28 -2.49 15.50
C ILE A 209 11.59 -3.43 16.51
N ASN A 210 12.36 -4.37 17.05
CA ASN A 210 11.88 -5.42 17.94
C ASN A 210 12.89 -5.73 19.05
N LYS A 211 12.51 -6.58 20.01
CA LYS A 211 13.30 -6.88 21.22
C LYS A 211 14.70 -7.46 20.96
N ASN A 212 14.97 -7.97 19.76
CA ASN A 212 16.28 -8.55 19.41
C ASN A 212 17.27 -7.48 18.91
N ASN A 213 16.80 -6.29 18.53
CA ASN A 213 17.62 -5.22 17.95
C ASN A 213 17.38 -3.82 18.53
N SER A 214 16.41 -3.66 19.45
CA SER A 214 16.11 -2.38 20.10
C SER A 214 15.47 -2.54 21.48
N PHE A 215 15.69 -1.54 22.33
CA PHE A 215 15.01 -1.36 23.61
C PHE A 215 13.61 -0.75 23.47
N ILE A 216 13.27 -0.22 22.29
CA ILE A 216 11.99 0.46 22.00
C ILE A 216 11.02 -0.55 21.37
N ASN A 217 9.74 -0.46 21.75
CA ASN A 217 8.65 -1.26 21.18
C ASN A 217 7.54 -0.33 20.64
N ILE A 218 7.16 -0.47 19.37
CA ILE A 218 6.27 0.48 18.68
C ILE A 218 4.81 -0.02 18.70
N PRO A 219 3.85 0.73 19.29
CA PRO A 219 2.51 0.21 19.58
C PRO A 219 1.53 0.33 18.40
N ARG A 220 1.45 -0.70 17.55
CA ARG A 220 0.51 -0.79 16.40
C ARG A 220 -0.99 -0.78 16.75
N GLY A 221 -1.36 -0.72 18.04
CA GLY A 221 -2.74 -0.75 18.54
C GLY A 221 -3.39 -2.14 18.51
N LYS A 222 -4.64 -2.25 18.99
CA LYS A 222 -5.34 -3.54 19.13
C LYS A 222 -5.95 -4.04 17.80
N ASN A 223 -5.78 -5.34 17.53
CA ASN A 223 -6.59 -6.08 16.56
C ASN A 223 -8.01 -6.26 17.12
N LEU A 224 -9.04 -6.03 16.30
CA LEU A 224 -10.44 -6.11 16.75
C LEU A 224 -10.93 -7.53 17.06
N MET A 225 -10.13 -8.57 16.78
CA MET A 225 -10.43 -9.97 17.12
C MET A 225 -9.77 -10.47 18.41
N LYS A 226 -8.96 -9.65 19.11
CA LYS A 226 -8.41 -10.00 20.43
C LYS A 226 -9.28 -9.42 21.55
N THR A 227 -10.49 -9.94 21.64
CA THR A 227 -11.51 -9.61 22.67
C THR A 227 -11.97 -10.88 23.40
N SER A 228 -11.00 -11.67 23.85
CA SER A 228 -11.10 -12.75 24.84
C SER A 228 -9.68 -13.01 25.36
#